data_AF-A0A1I6E2Z6-F1
#
_entry.id   AF-A0A1I6E2Z6-F1
#
_cell.length_a   1.000
_cell.length_b   1.000
_cell.length_c   1.000
_cell.angle_alpha   90.00
_cell.angle_beta   90.00
_cell.angle_gamma   90.00
#
_symmetry.space_group_name_H-M   'P 1'
#
loop_
_entity.id
_entity.type
_entity.pdbx_description
1 polymer ?
#
loop_
_entity_poly.entity_id
_entity_poly.type
_entity_poly.pdbx_seq_one_letter_code
_entity_poly.pdbx_strand_id
1 'polypeptide(L)'
;MLRKTLPVGLFILLLCSLVVVLKAAGLEQINQNSPPDINLIESTEKKNSLAKLQKPVNVLIVGLDTGRFPGGASREGVGRTDTIILACLNPQNQAVNLLSIPRDTLVEIPGHGEDKINHAHPFGGMPLVIKTVERFSGVKIDYYVKFNYLCYEEVVRTLGVVEVTVTEELHHKYYDFYPGKMKMGPEQAFIYLRLRNVPRGDIARTERQQRFCIDLVKEIKKPKNWARLPKIYQIINEKGETNIKLWDLLRIANTFKSINGSDISVNTVAGSNYKERGIYYWKPDMKKTAAQIKLLFDTDKQN
;
A
#
# COMPACT_ATOMS: atom_id res chain seq x y z
N MET A 1 26.48 -5.93 15.21
CA MET A 1 25.03 -5.65 15.12
C MET A 1 24.56 -5.84 13.68
N LEU A 2 24.00 -6.99 13.34
CA LEU A 2 23.60 -7.34 11.97
C LEU A 2 22.31 -6.63 11.57
N ARG A 3 22.40 -5.56 10.75
CA ARG A 3 21.29 -5.03 9.97
C ARG A 3 20.90 -6.06 8.90
N LYS A 4 19.89 -6.89 9.16
CA LYS A 4 19.24 -7.70 8.13
C LYS A 4 18.31 -6.79 7.32
N THR A 5 18.80 -6.27 6.19
CA THR A 5 18.01 -5.54 5.19
C THR A 5 17.09 -6.53 4.47
N LEU A 6 15.81 -6.59 4.88
CA LEU A 6 14.77 -7.32 4.16
C LEU A 6 14.34 -6.51 2.92
N PRO A 7 14.23 -7.11 1.73
CA PRO A 7 13.96 -6.39 0.49
C PRO A 7 12.49 -5.98 0.43
N VAL A 8 12.19 -4.69 0.31
CA VAL A 8 10.81 -4.17 0.17
C VAL A 8 10.61 -3.38 -1.14
N GLY A 9 11.44 -3.71 -2.13
CA GLY A 9 11.54 -3.30 -3.54
C GLY A 9 10.32 -3.18 -4.48
N LEU A 10 9.10 -2.97 -4.02
CA LEU A 10 8.12 -3.97 -4.39
C LEU A 10 6.78 -3.48 -4.91
N PHE A 11 6.27 -2.35 -4.44
CA PHE A 11 4.98 -1.83 -4.91
C PHE A 11 5.06 -1.30 -6.33
N ILE A 12 6.25 -0.86 -6.73
CA ILE A 12 6.43 -0.31 -8.05
C ILE A 12 6.89 -1.33 -9.07
N LEU A 13 7.75 -2.30 -8.75
CA LEU A 13 8.08 -3.34 -9.74
C LEU A 13 6.86 -4.17 -10.17
N LEU A 14 5.78 -4.13 -9.37
CA LEU A 14 4.44 -4.66 -9.59
C LEU A 14 3.67 -3.89 -10.67
N LEU A 15 3.87 -2.58 -10.67
CA LEU A 15 3.45 -1.67 -11.74
C LEU A 15 4.31 -1.95 -12.97
N CYS A 16 5.64 -2.03 -12.82
CA CYS A 16 6.59 -2.27 -13.90
C CYS A 16 6.32 -3.55 -14.68
N SER A 17 5.93 -4.60 -13.97
CA SER A 17 5.51 -5.87 -14.53
C SER A 17 4.24 -5.83 -15.37
N LEU A 18 3.34 -4.89 -15.08
CA LEU A 18 2.10 -4.70 -15.84
C LEU A 18 2.44 -4.17 -17.23
N VAL A 19 3.42 -3.27 -17.33
CA VAL A 19 3.91 -2.76 -18.63
C VAL A 19 4.57 -3.85 -19.47
N VAL A 20 5.37 -4.75 -18.88
CA VAL A 20 6.03 -5.82 -19.64
C VAL A 20 5.02 -6.84 -20.17
N VAL A 21 3.97 -7.16 -19.40
CA VAL A 21 2.91 -8.05 -19.87
C VAL A 21 1.97 -7.42 -20.88
N LEU A 22 1.66 -6.13 -20.77
CA LEU A 22 0.86 -5.44 -21.79
C LEU A 22 1.61 -5.33 -23.13
N LYS A 23 2.95 -5.20 -23.09
CA LYS A 23 3.80 -5.31 -24.29
C LYS A 23 3.84 -6.73 -24.85
N ALA A 24 3.99 -7.74 -24.00
CA ALA A 24 4.04 -9.14 -24.42
C ALA A 24 2.68 -9.68 -24.92
N ALA A 25 1.56 -9.12 -24.45
CA ALA A 25 0.20 -9.48 -24.85
C ALA A 25 -0.26 -8.81 -26.17
N GLY A 26 0.62 -8.11 -26.90
CA GLY A 26 0.30 -7.55 -28.22
C GLY A 26 -0.68 -6.38 -28.21
N LEU A 27 -0.93 -5.73 -27.06
CA LEU A 27 -1.81 -4.56 -26.96
C LEU A 27 -1.24 -3.28 -27.62
N GLU A 28 -0.09 -3.39 -28.32
CA GLU A 28 0.35 -2.37 -29.29
C GLU A 28 -0.46 -2.43 -30.62
N GLN A 29 -1.29 -3.46 -30.85
CA GLN A 29 -2.11 -3.59 -32.07
C GLN A 29 -3.64 -3.55 -31.83
N ILE A 30 -4.15 -2.55 -31.09
CA ILE A 30 -5.59 -2.24 -31.17
C ILE A 30 -5.83 -1.29 -32.35
N ASN A 31 -6.79 -1.73 -33.16
CA ASN A 31 -6.99 -1.47 -34.58
C ASN A 31 -7.50 -0.07 -34.94
N GLN A 32 -7.21 0.33 -36.17
CA GLN A 32 -7.15 1.65 -36.78
C GLN A 32 -8.47 2.31 -37.22
N ASN A 33 -9.65 1.88 -36.75
CA ASN A 33 -10.91 2.43 -37.28
C ASN A 33 -11.77 3.08 -36.19
N SER A 34 -11.53 4.36 -35.90
CA SER A 34 -12.43 5.26 -35.16
C SER A 34 -12.13 6.74 -35.47
N PRO A 35 -13.12 7.64 -35.32
CA PRO A 35 -13.13 8.98 -35.94
C PRO A 35 -11.95 9.88 -35.53
N PRO A 36 -11.53 10.83 -36.41
CA PRO A 36 -10.24 11.54 -36.29
C PRO A 36 -10.06 12.42 -35.05
N ASP A 37 -11.12 12.90 -34.41
CA ASP A 37 -11.01 13.82 -33.26
C ASP A 37 -10.68 13.12 -31.93
N ILE A 38 -10.97 11.82 -31.79
CA ILE A 38 -10.65 11.03 -30.59
C ILE A 38 -9.15 10.65 -30.55
N ASN A 39 -8.52 10.53 -31.74
CA ASN A 39 -7.14 10.09 -31.89
C ASN A 39 -6.10 11.07 -31.33
N LEU A 40 -6.36 12.38 -31.27
CA LEU A 40 -5.39 13.37 -30.77
C LEU A 40 -5.27 13.34 -29.24
N ILE A 41 -6.37 13.11 -28.52
CA ILE A 41 -6.38 13.02 -27.06
C ILE A 41 -5.80 11.68 -26.60
N GLU A 42 -6.21 10.56 -27.22
CA GLU A 42 -5.65 9.25 -26.93
C GLU A 42 -4.16 9.14 -27.31
N SER A 43 -3.74 9.69 -28.46
CA SER A 43 -2.32 9.65 -28.85
C SER A 43 -1.45 10.50 -27.93
N THR A 44 -1.95 11.63 -27.42
CA THR A 44 -1.22 12.47 -26.46
C THR A 44 -1.16 11.83 -25.07
N GLU A 45 -2.26 11.24 -24.58
CA GLU A 45 -2.26 10.49 -23.32
C GLU A 45 -1.39 9.23 -23.39
N LYS A 46 -1.42 8.50 -24.51
CA LYS A 46 -0.62 7.27 -24.75
C LYS A 46 0.86 7.60 -24.92
N LYS A 47 1.22 8.67 -25.63
CA LYS A 47 2.62 9.14 -25.75
C LYS A 47 3.15 9.65 -24.41
N ASN A 48 2.32 10.34 -23.62
CA ASN A 48 2.68 10.68 -22.24
C ASN A 48 2.69 9.46 -21.31
N SER A 49 1.88 8.41 -21.54
CA SER A 49 1.85 7.18 -20.72
C SER A 49 3.13 6.36 -20.77
N LEU A 50 3.92 6.53 -21.84
CA LEU A 50 5.23 5.91 -21.99
C LEU A 50 6.35 6.81 -21.44
N ALA A 51 6.06 8.08 -21.14
CA ALA A 51 7.04 8.97 -20.52
C ALA A 51 7.27 8.56 -19.06
N LYS A 52 8.53 8.64 -18.62
CA LYS A 52 8.89 8.43 -17.21
C LYS A 52 8.41 9.61 -16.38
N LEU A 53 8.13 9.36 -15.09
CA LEU A 53 7.91 10.41 -14.11
C LEU A 53 9.14 11.30 -14.01
N GLN A 54 8.90 12.61 -13.98
CA GLN A 54 9.95 13.63 -13.87
C GLN A 54 10.09 14.18 -12.45
N LYS A 55 9.06 13.99 -11.62
CA LYS A 55 9.00 14.46 -10.24
C LYS A 55 8.55 13.32 -9.33
N PRO A 56 8.91 13.36 -8.03
CA PRO A 56 8.42 12.39 -7.08
C PRO A 56 6.91 12.46 -6.94
N VAL A 57 6.33 11.29 -6.67
CA VAL A 57 4.89 11.11 -6.54
C VAL A 57 4.61 10.45 -5.21
N ASN A 58 3.64 10.98 -4.47
CA ASN A 58 3.23 10.45 -3.18
C ASN A 58 1.91 9.68 -3.31
N VAL A 59 1.92 8.43 -2.85
CA VAL A 59 0.77 7.52 -2.89
C VAL A 59 0.38 7.13 -1.46
N LEU A 60 -0.88 7.36 -1.09
CA LEU A 60 -1.45 6.91 0.16
C LEU A 60 -2.13 5.54 0.00
N ILE A 61 -1.67 4.55 0.75
CA ILE A 61 -2.20 3.19 0.75
C ILE A 61 -3.02 2.99 2.03
N VAL A 62 -4.30 2.68 1.88
CA VAL A 62 -5.26 2.58 2.99
C VAL A 62 -5.99 1.24 2.98
N GLY A 63 -5.94 0.51 4.09
CA GLY A 63 -6.69 -0.72 4.31
C GLY A 63 -7.80 -0.52 5.35
N LEU A 64 -9.04 -0.84 4.99
CA LEU A 64 -10.20 -0.78 5.89
C LEU A 64 -10.47 -2.11 6.60
N ASP A 65 -10.88 -2.03 7.87
CA ASP A 65 -11.45 -3.17 8.62
C ASP A 65 -12.94 -3.34 8.32
N THR A 66 -13.26 -3.54 7.04
CA THR A 66 -14.62 -3.76 6.51
C THR A 66 -14.63 -4.88 5.49
N GLY A 67 -15.81 -5.47 5.26
CA GLY A 67 -16.03 -6.51 4.27
C GLY A 67 -16.70 -7.75 4.87
N ARG A 68 -16.97 -8.73 4.00
CA ARG A 68 -17.49 -10.04 4.39
C ARG A 68 -16.33 -11.00 4.61
N PHE A 69 -16.31 -11.63 5.77
CA PHE A 69 -15.26 -12.53 6.22
C PHE A 69 -15.68 -14.00 6.05
N PRO A 70 -14.70 -14.92 5.90
CA PRO A 70 -14.93 -16.35 6.07
C PRO A 70 -15.71 -16.66 7.35
N GLY A 71 -16.76 -17.49 7.22
CA GLY A 71 -17.69 -17.79 8.32
C GLY A 71 -18.94 -16.89 8.38
N GLY A 72 -19.13 -16.00 7.40
CA GLY A 72 -20.39 -15.25 7.22
C GLY A 72 -20.50 -13.93 7.99
N ALA A 73 -19.53 -13.62 8.86
CA ALA A 73 -19.48 -12.32 9.52
C ALA A 73 -19.23 -11.21 8.48
N SER A 74 -20.04 -10.15 8.51
CA SER A 74 -19.87 -8.97 7.66
C SER A 74 -19.67 -7.75 8.54
N ARG A 75 -18.74 -6.88 8.16
CA ARG A 75 -18.63 -5.53 8.73
C ARG A 75 -18.89 -4.52 7.63
N GLU A 76 -20.13 -4.06 7.58
CA GLU A 76 -20.63 -3.08 6.64
C GLU A 76 -20.62 -1.67 7.26
N GLY A 77 -20.62 -0.64 6.43
CA GLY A 77 -20.52 0.77 6.85
C GLY A 77 -19.15 1.39 6.57
N VAL A 78 -18.93 2.60 7.11
CA VAL A 78 -17.79 3.47 6.73
C VAL A 78 -16.44 2.85 7.10
N GLY A 79 -16.33 2.10 8.20
CA GLY A 79 -15.08 1.42 8.57
C GLY A 79 -13.96 2.34 9.06
N ARG A 80 -12.99 1.75 9.77
CA ARG A 80 -11.74 2.43 10.20
C ARG A 80 -10.57 1.97 9.34
N THR A 81 -9.58 2.84 9.18
CA THR A 81 -8.34 2.52 8.45
C THR A 81 -7.36 1.79 9.37
N ASP A 82 -7.30 0.47 9.28
CA ASP A 82 -6.38 -0.35 10.06
C ASP A 82 -4.96 -0.35 9.45
N THR A 83 -4.84 -0.14 8.13
CA THR A 83 -3.55 0.04 7.45
C THR A 83 -3.46 1.44 6.86
N ILE A 84 -2.39 2.18 7.17
CA ILE A 84 -2.09 3.49 6.59
C ILE A 84 -0.60 3.51 6.25
N ILE A 85 -0.26 3.62 4.97
CA ILE A 85 1.11 3.69 4.49
C ILE A 85 1.22 4.85 3.49
N LEU A 86 2.10 5.80 3.76
CA LEU A 86 2.47 6.85 2.83
C LEU A 86 3.70 6.41 2.04
N ALA A 87 3.60 6.38 0.71
CA ALA A 87 4.67 5.98 -0.18
C ALA A 87 5.17 7.18 -1.00
N CYS A 88 6.47 7.42 -1.06
CA CYS A 88 7.09 8.33 -2.04
C CYS A 88 7.77 7.50 -3.11
N LEU A 89 7.47 7.80 -4.37
CA LEU A 89 8.09 7.22 -5.55
C LEU A 89 8.97 8.30 -6.16
N ASN A 90 10.29 8.23 -5.97
CA ASN A 90 11.24 9.24 -6.46
C ASN A 90 11.97 8.77 -7.74
N PRO A 91 11.63 9.32 -8.92
CA PRO A 91 12.23 8.87 -10.18
C PRO A 91 13.70 9.27 -10.34
N GLN A 92 14.16 10.35 -9.69
CA GLN A 92 15.52 10.88 -9.85
C GLN A 92 16.58 9.94 -9.29
N ASN A 93 16.36 9.42 -8.08
CA ASN A 93 17.27 8.46 -7.43
C ASN A 93 16.76 7.01 -7.53
N GLN A 94 15.70 6.78 -8.30
CA GLN A 94 15.04 5.47 -8.45
C GLN A 94 14.65 4.85 -7.09
N ALA A 95 14.34 5.66 -6.07
CA ALA A 95 14.01 5.18 -4.74
C ALA A 95 12.51 5.14 -4.46
N VAL A 96 12.11 4.24 -3.57
CA VAL A 96 10.76 4.22 -2.99
C VAL A 96 10.85 4.22 -1.49
N ASN A 97 10.11 5.11 -0.87
CA ASN A 97 10.14 5.24 0.58
C ASN A 97 8.73 5.01 1.12
N LEU A 98 8.57 3.97 1.93
CA LEU A 98 7.32 3.66 2.61
C LEU A 98 7.41 4.13 4.06
N LEU A 99 6.47 4.97 4.47
CA LEU A 99 6.26 5.38 5.85
C LEU A 99 4.93 4.82 6.34
N SER A 100 5.03 3.79 7.16
CA SER A 100 3.90 3.18 7.84
C SER A 100 3.45 4.04 9.01
N ILE A 101 2.16 4.38 9.06
CA ILE A 101 1.56 5.18 10.11
C ILE A 101 0.68 4.25 10.96
N PRO A 102 1.04 3.98 12.24
CA PRO A 102 0.19 3.19 13.12
C PRO A 102 -1.22 3.76 13.22
N ARG A 103 -2.25 2.91 13.14
CA ARG A 103 -3.66 3.35 13.13
C ARG A 103 -4.07 4.18 14.34
N ASP A 104 -3.43 3.93 15.48
CA ASP A 104 -3.69 4.59 16.77
C ASP A 104 -2.83 5.87 16.96
N THR A 105 -2.14 6.34 15.90
CA THR A 105 -1.33 7.57 15.96
C THR A 105 -2.20 8.75 16.37
N LEU A 106 -1.84 9.40 17.48
CA LEU A 106 -2.51 10.61 17.96
C LEU A 106 -2.13 11.78 17.06
N VAL A 107 -3.12 12.35 16.37
CA VAL A 107 -2.96 13.45 15.42
C VAL A 107 -4.11 14.43 15.53
N GLU A 108 -3.89 15.67 15.10
CA GLU A 108 -4.99 16.62 14.88
C GLU A 108 -5.76 16.25 13.60
N ILE A 109 -7.04 15.90 13.75
CA ILE A 109 -7.95 15.66 12.63
C ILE A 109 -8.68 16.96 12.30
N PRO A 110 -8.54 17.51 11.07
CA PRO A 110 -9.16 18.78 10.70
C PRO A 110 -10.68 18.80 10.96
N GLY A 111 -11.13 19.73 11.80
CA GLY A 111 -12.54 19.87 12.18
C GLY A 111 -13.03 18.93 13.30
N HIS A 112 -12.17 18.05 13.83
CA HIS A 112 -12.53 17.06 14.85
C HIS A 112 -11.60 17.04 16.09
N GLY A 113 -10.53 17.84 16.11
CA GLY A 113 -9.59 17.91 17.24
C GLY A 113 -8.57 16.77 17.23
N GLU A 114 -7.89 16.55 18.37
CA GLU A 114 -6.91 15.46 18.50
C GLU A 114 -7.61 14.11 18.73
N ASP A 115 -7.31 13.14 17.87
CA ASP A 115 -7.78 11.76 18.01
C ASP A 115 -6.84 10.80 17.26
N LYS A 116 -7.16 9.51 17.26
CA LYS A 116 -6.47 8.48 16.49
C LYS A 116 -6.67 8.72 15.00
N ILE A 117 -5.59 8.68 14.23
CA ILE A 117 -5.62 8.91 12.78
C ILE A 117 -6.64 8.01 12.05
N ASN A 118 -6.91 6.79 12.53
CA ASN A 118 -7.88 5.89 11.92
C ASN A 118 -9.35 6.32 12.07
N HIS A 119 -9.63 7.33 12.90
CA HIS A 119 -10.95 7.93 13.03
C HIS A 119 -11.25 8.95 11.92
N ALA A 120 -10.25 9.41 11.16
CA ALA A 120 -10.47 10.32 10.04
C ALA A 120 -11.43 9.74 8.98
N HIS A 121 -11.36 8.43 8.71
CA HIS A 121 -12.24 7.78 7.73
C HIS A 121 -13.71 7.72 8.16
N PRO A 122 -14.08 7.22 9.36
CA PRO A 122 -15.47 7.28 9.79
C PRO A 122 -16.01 8.70 9.97
N PHE A 123 -15.15 9.71 10.20
CA PHE A 123 -15.57 11.10 10.32
C PHE A 123 -15.83 11.79 8.97
N GLY A 124 -15.04 11.50 7.94
CA GLY A 124 -15.13 12.27 6.68
C GLY A 124 -14.64 11.53 5.43
N GLY A 125 -14.59 10.20 5.48
CA GLY A 125 -14.16 9.34 4.37
C GLY A 125 -12.71 9.59 3.94
N MET A 126 -12.38 9.15 2.72
CA MET A 126 -11.04 9.34 2.15
C MET A 126 -10.59 10.81 2.07
N PRO A 127 -11.46 11.80 1.74
CA PRO A 127 -11.05 13.19 1.73
C PRO A 127 -10.48 13.68 3.07
N LEU A 128 -11.08 13.26 4.20
CA LEU A 128 -10.57 13.63 5.53
C LEU A 128 -9.32 12.83 5.91
N VAL A 129 -9.23 11.55 5.52
CA VAL A 129 -8.00 10.76 5.72
C VAL A 129 -6.82 11.42 5.02
N ILE A 130 -6.98 11.79 3.75
CA ILE A 130 -5.94 12.47 2.95
C ILE A 130 -5.51 13.75 3.66
N LYS A 131 -6.45 14.65 3.98
CA LYS A 131 -6.15 15.91 4.69
C LYS A 131 -5.45 15.70 6.03
N THR A 132 -5.84 14.67 6.78
CA THR A 132 -5.24 14.34 8.08
C THR A 132 -3.80 13.86 7.90
N VAL A 133 -3.54 12.98 6.94
CA VAL A 133 -2.18 12.49 6.65
C VAL A 133 -1.31 13.61 6.08
N GLU A 134 -1.83 14.45 5.18
CA GLU A 134 -1.11 15.62 4.65
C GLU A 134 -0.76 16.61 5.77
N ARG A 135 -1.69 16.90 6.70
CA ARG A 135 -1.41 17.77 7.85
C ARG A 135 -0.39 17.16 8.80
N PHE A 136 -0.51 15.86 9.10
CA PHE A 136 0.40 15.15 9.99
C PHE A 136 1.81 15.06 9.42
N SER A 137 1.95 14.78 8.13
CA SER A 137 3.24 14.54 7.49
C SER A 137 3.86 15.78 6.85
N GLY A 138 3.06 16.79 6.51
CA GLY A 138 3.49 17.91 5.66
C GLY A 138 3.73 17.50 4.20
N VAL A 139 3.39 16.28 3.80
CA VAL A 139 3.60 15.75 2.45
C VAL A 139 2.28 15.77 1.69
N LYS A 140 2.25 16.41 0.52
CA LYS A 140 1.09 16.40 -0.37
C LYS A 140 0.90 15.01 -0.99
N ILE A 141 -0.33 14.53 -1.03
CA ILE A 141 -0.69 13.21 -1.57
C ILE A 141 -1.23 13.39 -2.98
N ASP A 142 -0.58 12.75 -3.97
CA ASP A 142 -1.00 12.82 -5.38
C ASP A 142 -2.02 11.73 -5.70
N TYR A 143 -1.79 10.53 -5.16
CA TYR A 143 -2.64 9.38 -5.40
C TYR A 143 -3.00 8.65 -4.11
N TYR A 144 -4.10 7.90 -4.15
CA TYR A 144 -4.44 6.96 -3.09
C TYR A 144 -4.97 5.65 -3.66
N VAL A 145 -4.78 4.58 -2.87
CA VAL A 145 -5.43 3.29 -3.08
C VAL A 145 -6.04 2.88 -1.75
N LYS A 146 -7.35 2.68 -1.74
CA LYS A 146 -8.12 2.13 -0.63
C LYS A 146 -8.58 0.72 -0.97
N PHE A 147 -8.39 -0.20 -0.05
CA PHE A 147 -8.89 -1.56 -0.19
C PHE A 147 -9.55 -2.01 1.12
N ASN A 148 -10.47 -2.95 1.00
CA ASN A 148 -11.09 -3.65 2.12
C ASN A 148 -10.70 -5.13 2.07
N TYR A 149 -11.26 -5.93 2.98
CA TYR A 149 -10.95 -7.35 3.03
C TYR A 149 -11.35 -8.11 1.74
N LEU A 150 -12.47 -7.76 1.11
CA LEU A 150 -12.94 -8.44 -0.11
C LEU A 150 -12.00 -8.23 -1.29
N CYS A 151 -11.55 -6.98 -1.48
CA CYS A 151 -10.53 -6.65 -2.48
C CYS A 151 -9.25 -7.46 -2.22
N TYR A 152 -8.81 -7.49 -0.96
CA TYR A 152 -7.61 -8.21 -0.56
C TYR A 152 -7.69 -9.73 -0.84
N GLU A 153 -8.77 -10.37 -0.41
CA GLU A 153 -8.96 -11.82 -0.57
C GLU A 153 -8.90 -12.24 -2.04
N GLU A 154 -9.56 -11.48 -2.92
CA GLU A 154 -9.61 -11.80 -4.33
C GLU A 154 -8.27 -11.56 -5.04
N VAL A 155 -7.49 -10.56 -4.61
CA VAL A 155 -6.11 -10.39 -5.10
C VAL A 155 -5.25 -11.61 -4.70
N VAL A 156 -5.30 -12.05 -3.45
CA VAL A 156 -4.55 -13.25 -3.02
C VAL A 156 -5.02 -14.50 -3.77
N ARG A 157 -6.33 -14.65 -3.98
CA ARG A 157 -6.91 -15.75 -4.76
C ARG A 157 -6.42 -15.74 -6.20
N THR A 158 -6.34 -14.57 -6.82
CA THR A 158 -5.82 -14.39 -8.18
C THR A 158 -4.35 -14.81 -8.27
N LEU A 159 -3.55 -14.52 -7.23
CA LEU A 159 -2.14 -14.93 -7.14
C LEU A 159 -1.96 -16.41 -6.78
N GLY A 160 -2.95 -17.03 -6.16
CA GLY A 160 -2.93 -18.40 -5.68
C GLY A 160 -2.25 -18.53 -4.31
N VAL A 161 -0.95 -18.22 -4.24
CA VAL A 161 -0.18 -18.24 -2.99
C VAL A 161 0.73 -17.02 -2.89
N VAL A 162 0.87 -16.48 -1.68
CA VAL A 162 1.72 -15.33 -1.34
C VAL A 162 2.81 -15.78 -0.38
N GLU A 163 4.06 -15.44 -0.66
CA GLU A 163 5.16 -15.64 0.28
C GLU A 163 5.17 -14.52 1.33
N VAL A 164 4.76 -14.85 2.56
CA VAL A 164 4.64 -13.95 3.70
C VAL A 164 5.82 -14.14 4.65
N THR A 165 6.33 -13.02 5.18
CA THR A 165 7.39 -12.98 6.19
C THR A 165 6.75 -12.95 7.57
N VAL A 166 6.76 -14.10 8.24
CA VAL A 166 6.26 -14.26 9.61
C VAL A 166 7.36 -13.89 10.60
N THR A 167 7.05 -13.02 11.56
CA THR A 167 8.03 -12.49 12.53
C THR A 167 7.97 -13.14 13.89
N GLU A 168 6.85 -13.77 14.23
CA GLU A 168 6.56 -14.39 15.53
C GLU A 168 5.76 -15.65 15.32
N GLU A 169 5.89 -16.60 16.25
CA GLU A 169 5.12 -17.83 16.22
C GLU A 169 3.68 -17.54 16.63
N LEU A 170 2.72 -18.03 15.83
CA LEU A 170 1.30 -17.87 16.09
C LEU A 170 0.57 -19.19 15.88
N HIS A 171 -0.31 -19.53 16.82
CA HIS A 171 -1.12 -20.73 16.74
C HIS A 171 -2.59 -20.39 16.48
N HIS A 172 -3.22 -21.14 15.58
CA HIS A 172 -4.65 -21.12 15.33
C HIS A 172 -5.17 -22.56 15.26
N LYS A 173 -6.47 -22.76 15.52
CA LYS A 173 -7.11 -24.09 15.50
C LYS A 173 -6.81 -24.92 14.24
N TYR A 174 -6.60 -24.25 13.10
CA TYR A 174 -6.38 -24.90 11.80
C TYR A 174 -4.97 -24.72 11.23
N TYR A 175 -4.17 -23.77 11.74
CA TYR A 175 -2.88 -23.41 11.15
C TYR A 175 -1.91 -22.90 12.22
N ASP A 176 -0.66 -23.33 12.09
CA ASP A 176 0.47 -22.74 12.82
C ASP A 176 1.31 -21.87 11.87
N PHE A 177 1.82 -20.77 12.41
CA PHE A 177 2.64 -19.80 11.70
C PHE A 177 3.98 -19.71 12.39
N TYR A 178 5.04 -20.10 11.70
CA TYR A 178 6.40 -20.11 12.25
C TYR A 178 7.22 -18.93 11.71
N PRO A 179 8.11 -18.33 12.51
CA PRO A 179 8.99 -17.27 12.05
C PRO A 179 9.77 -17.66 10.78
N GLY A 180 9.78 -16.80 9.77
CA GLY A 180 10.44 -17.04 8.49
C GLY A 180 9.54 -16.76 7.29
N LYS A 181 9.90 -17.35 6.14
CA LYS A 181 9.13 -17.23 4.89
C LYS A 181 8.13 -18.37 4.78
N MET A 182 6.85 -18.06 4.71
CA MET A 182 5.77 -19.04 4.55
C MET A 182 4.94 -18.72 3.31
N LYS A 183 4.57 -19.74 2.53
CA LYS A 183 3.60 -19.58 1.44
C LYS A 183 2.20 -19.71 2.02
N MET A 184 1.38 -18.69 1.81
CA MET A 184 0.02 -18.64 2.32
C MET A 184 -0.97 -18.50 1.17
N GLY A 185 -1.98 -19.37 1.14
CA GLY A 185 -3.18 -19.19 0.31
C GLY A 185 -4.14 -18.15 0.91
N PRO A 186 -5.27 -17.87 0.26
CA PRO A 186 -6.22 -16.83 0.69
C PRO A 186 -6.73 -17.02 2.12
N GLU A 187 -7.15 -18.23 2.48
CA GLU A 187 -7.70 -18.55 3.80
C GLU A 187 -6.63 -18.47 4.90
N GLN A 188 -5.45 -19.05 4.66
CA GLN A 188 -4.35 -19.01 5.61
C GLN A 188 -3.86 -17.58 5.85
N ALA A 189 -3.76 -16.77 4.79
CA ALA A 189 -3.37 -15.37 4.90
C ALA A 189 -4.44 -14.53 5.63
N PHE A 190 -5.73 -14.83 5.41
CA PHE A 190 -6.82 -14.21 6.16
C PHE A 190 -6.71 -14.48 7.67
N ILE A 191 -6.54 -15.74 8.06
CA ILE A 191 -6.39 -16.14 9.46
C ILE A 191 -5.17 -15.43 10.06
N TYR A 192 -4.02 -15.50 9.38
CA TYR A 192 -2.78 -14.86 9.80
C TYR A 192 -2.95 -13.37 10.12
N LEU A 193 -3.68 -12.63 9.28
CA LEU A 193 -3.89 -11.19 9.44
C LEU A 193 -4.85 -10.79 10.56
N ARG A 194 -5.58 -11.76 11.14
CA ARG A 194 -6.58 -11.51 12.18
C ARG A 194 -6.19 -12.00 13.56
N LEU A 195 -5.16 -12.84 13.66
CA LEU A 195 -4.70 -13.33 14.96
C LEU A 195 -4.31 -12.16 15.87
N ARG A 196 -4.74 -12.23 17.14
CA ARG A 196 -4.47 -11.25 18.21
C ARG A 196 -3.89 -11.90 19.46
N ASN A 197 -3.68 -13.21 19.45
CA ASN A 197 -3.27 -14.04 20.57
C ASN A 197 -1.77 -13.91 20.90
N VAL A 198 -1.29 -12.67 20.98
CA VAL A 198 0.08 -12.31 21.38
C VAL A 198 0.04 -11.16 22.39
N PRO A 199 1.06 -10.99 23.26
CA PRO A 199 1.06 -9.94 24.29
C PRO A 199 0.87 -8.51 23.74
N ARG A 200 1.23 -8.27 22.48
CA ARG A 200 1.04 -7.00 21.76
C ARG A 200 -0.22 -6.93 20.90
N GLY A 201 -1.11 -7.92 21.03
CA GLY A 201 -2.43 -8.06 20.40
C GLY A 201 -2.65 -7.25 19.13
N ASP A 202 -3.33 -6.10 19.27
CA ASP A 202 -3.74 -5.23 18.17
C ASP A 202 -2.60 -4.46 17.48
N ILE A 203 -1.52 -4.15 18.21
CA ILE A 203 -0.34 -3.49 17.63
C ILE A 203 0.38 -4.48 16.72
N ALA A 204 0.65 -5.69 17.22
CA ALA A 204 1.28 -6.75 16.43
C ALA A 204 0.43 -7.13 15.21
N ARG A 205 -0.90 -7.15 15.35
CA ARG A 205 -1.82 -7.34 14.22
C ARG A 205 -1.67 -6.26 13.15
N THR A 206 -1.62 -4.99 13.56
CA THR A 206 -1.46 -3.85 12.64
C THR A 206 -0.12 -3.91 11.92
N GLU A 207 0.97 -4.19 12.65
CA GLU A 207 2.31 -4.38 12.07
C GLU A 207 2.33 -5.56 11.07
N ARG A 208 1.65 -6.66 11.39
CA ARG A 208 1.48 -7.81 10.47
C ARG A 208 0.72 -7.43 9.20
N GLN A 209 -0.38 -6.68 9.31
CA GLN A 209 -1.12 -6.22 8.14
C GLN A 209 -0.28 -5.31 7.23
N GLN A 210 0.49 -4.38 7.82
CA GLN A 210 1.42 -3.53 7.08
C GLN A 210 2.53 -4.34 6.40
N ARG A 211 3.13 -5.29 7.12
CA ARG A 211 4.14 -6.21 6.58
C ARG A 211 3.58 -7.10 5.47
N PHE A 212 2.36 -7.57 5.64
CA PHE A 212 1.69 -8.37 4.65
C PHE A 212 1.39 -7.55 3.40
N CYS A 213 0.97 -6.29 3.51
CA CYS A 213 0.82 -5.41 2.33
C CYS A 213 2.12 -5.34 1.55
N ILE A 214 3.24 -5.21 2.25
CA ILE A 214 4.57 -5.33 1.66
C ILE A 214 4.77 -6.71 1.01
N ASP A 215 4.46 -7.82 1.67
CA ASP A 215 4.74 -9.15 1.10
C ASP A 215 3.81 -9.55 -0.07
N LEU A 216 2.55 -9.12 -0.06
CA LEU A 216 1.61 -9.26 -1.17
C LEU A 216 2.19 -8.65 -2.43
N VAL A 217 2.74 -7.47 -2.22
CA VAL A 217 3.35 -6.69 -3.26
C VAL A 217 4.63 -7.38 -3.80
N LYS A 218 5.32 -8.16 -2.94
CA LYS A 218 6.46 -9.06 -3.29
C LYS A 218 6.05 -10.10 -4.27
N GLU A 219 4.91 -10.71 -3.97
CA GLU A 219 4.41 -11.80 -4.76
C GLU A 219 3.97 -11.30 -6.12
N ILE A 220 3.14 -10.26 -6.19
CA ILE A 220 2.58 -9.79 -7.46
C ILE A 220 3.68 -9.40 -8.48
N LYS A 221 4.83 -8.94 -7.99
CA LYS A 221 6.03 -8.66 -8.78
C LYS A 221 6.70 -9.81 -9.49
N LYS A 222 6.56 -11.04 -8.99
CA LYS A 222 7.31 -12.17 -9.53
C LYS A 222 6.91 -12.32 -11.01
N PRO A 223 7.84 -12.55 -11.96
CA PRO A 223 7.53 -12.66 -13.40
C PRO A 223 6.33 -13.56 -13.73
N LYS A 224 6.21 -14.68 -13.01
CA LYS A 224 5.08 -15.62 -13.10
C LYS A 224 3.69 -15.00 -12.85
N ASN A 225 3.62 -13.85 -12.17
CA ASN A 225 2.38 -13.17 -11.77
C ASN A 225 2.02 -12.00 -12.68
N TRP A 226 2.87 -11.65 -13.66
CA TRP A 226 2.65 -10.47 -14.48
C TRP A 226 1.37 -10.58 -15.32
N ALA A 227 1.04 -11.77 -15.81
CA ALA A 227 -0.20 -12.04 -16.56
C ALA A 227 -1.48 -11.77 -15.73
N ARG A 228 -1.37 -11.74 -14.40
CA ARG A 228 -2.49 -11.52 -13.47
C ARG A 228 -2.78 -10.04 -13.22
N LEU A 229 -1.89 -9.15 -13.63
CA LEU A 229 -1.94 -7.72 -13.28
C LEU A 229 -3.16 -6.98 -13.81
N PRO A 230 -3.63 -7.20 -15.06
CA PRO A 230 -4.88 -6.60 -15.52
C PRO A 230 -6.07 -6.99 -14.65
N LYS A 231 -6.14 -8.27 -14.23
CA LYS A 231 -7.20 -8.75 -13.34
C LYS A 231 -7.08 -8.16 -11.92
N ILE A 232 -5.87 -8.02 -11.40
CA ILE A 232 -5.64 -7.37 -10.09
C ILE A 232 -6.08 -5.90 -10.13
N TYR A 233 -5.76 -5.16 -11.19
CA TYR A 233 -6.21 -3.78 -11.37
C TYR A 233 -7.74 -3.70 -11.44
N GLN A 234 -8.37 -4.60 -12.19
CA GLN A 234 -9.84 -4.71 -12.26
C GLN A 234 -10.45 -4.94 -10.87
N ILE A 235 -9.89 -5.84 -10.06
CA ILE A 235 -10.35 -6.12 -8.69
C ILE A 235 -10.26 -4.86 -7.81
N ILE A 236 -9.15 -4.11 -7.90
CA ILE A 236 -8.98 -2.88 -7.12
C ILE A 236 -10.03 -1.82 -7.54
N ASN A 237 -10.32 -1.70 -8.83
CA ASN A 237 -11.34 -0.77 -9.31
C ASN A 237 -12.77 -1.19 -8.94
N GLU A 238 -13.07 -2.49 -8.94
CA GLU A 238 -14.41 -3.01 -8.65
C GLU A 238 -14.72 -3.11 -7.14
N LYS A 239 -13.70 -3.38 -6.31
CA LYS A 239 -13.87 -3.71 -4.89
C LYS A 239 -13.08 -2.82 -3.93
N GLY A 240 -12.19 -1.99 -4.44
CA GLY A 240 -11.46 -0.97 -3.71
C GLY A 240 -11.89 0.44 -4.15
N GLU A 241 -10.98 1.39 -4.03
CA GLU A 241 -11.14 2.76 -4.53
C GLU A 241 -9.76 3.34 -4.81
N THR A 242 -9.58 4.02 -5.94
CA THR A 242 -8.31 4.65 -6.32
C THR A 242 -8.56 5.82 -7.25
N ASN A 243 -7.72 6.84 -7.19
CA ASN A 243 -7.66 7.91 -8.19
C ASN A 243 -6.55 7.70 -9.23
N ILE A 244 -5.80 6.60 -9.14
CA ILE A 244 -4.76 6.26 -10.11
C ILE A 244 -5.42 5.77 -11.40
N LYS A 245 -5.24 6.52 -12.48
CA LYS A 245 -5.67 6.08 -13.81
C LYS A 245 -4.74 4.99 -14.33
N LEU A 246 -5.24 4.15 -15.24
CA LEU A 246 -4.43 3.13 -15.90
C LEU A 246 -3.16 3.72 -16.54
N TRP A 247 -3.25 4.89 -17.18
CA TRP A 247 -2.08 5.51 -17.81
C TRP A 247 -1.03 6.00 -16.81
N ASP A 248 -1.43 6.54 -15.66
CA ASP A 248 -0.51 6.93 -14.59
C ASP A 248 0.15 5.71 -13.97
N LEU A 249 -0.62 4.63 -13.81
CA LEU A 249 -0.13 3.30 -13.41
C LEU A 249 0.99 2.82 -14.35
N LEU A 250 0.80 2.96 -15.66
CA LEU A 250 1.78 2.58 -16.70
C LEU A 250 3.00 3.51 -16.74
N ARG A 251 2.84 4.80 -16.44
CA ARG A 251 3.99 5.73 -16.29
C ARG A 251 4.84 5.36 -15.09
N ILE A 252 4.21 5.20 -13.93
CA ILE A 252 4.87 4.79 -12.69
C ILE A 252 5.60 3.46 -12.91
N ALA A 253 4.93 2.50 -13.53
CA ALA A 253 5.51 1.24 -13.95
C ALA A 253 6.74 1.40 -14.86
N ASN A 254 6.66 2.17 -15.93
CA ASN A 254 7.79 2.31 -16.85
C ASN A 254 8.99 3.04 -16.19
N THR A 255 8.70 3.97 -15.28
CA THR A 255 9.70 4.78 -14.57
C THR A 255 10.65 3.93 -13.73
N PHE A 256 10.11 2.95 -13.02
CA PHE A 256 10.81 2.21 -11.99
C PHE A 256 11.08 0.76 -12.39
N LYS A 257 11.00 0.43 -13.69
CA LYS A 257 11.17 -0.96 -14.18
C LYS A 257 12.50 -1.63 -13.85
N SER A 258 13.50 -0.83 -13.48
CA SER A 258 14.86 -1.26 -13.16
C SER A 258 15.18 -1.15 -11.67
N ILE A 259 14.20 -0.80 -10.82
CA ILE A 259 14.44 -0.64 -9.37
C ILE A 259 14.71 -1.99 -8.71
N ASN A 260 15.68 -2.05 -7.81
CA ASN A 260 16.03 -3.25 -7.07
C ASN A 260 15.44 -3.26 -5.65
N GLY A 261 15.61 -4.38 -4.95
CA GLY A 261 15.16 -4.54 -3.57
C GLY A 261 15.80 -3.56 -2.58
N SER A 262 17.03 -3.10 -2.87
CA SER A 262 17.84 -2.17 -2.07
C SER A 262 17.33 -0.74 -2.09
N ASP A 263 16.62 -0.35 -3.15
CA ASP A 263 16.27 1.03 -3.41
C ASP A 263 14.95 1.40 -2.72
N ILE A 264 14.45 0.50 -1.87
CA ILE A 264 13.20 0.68 -1.16
C ILE A 264 13.38 0.59 0.34
N SER A 265 12.98 1.66 1.01
CA SER A 265 13.01 1.77 2.45
C SER A 265 11.60 1.62 3.02
N VAL A 266 11.52 0.99 4.20
CA VAL A 266 10.30 0.92 5.00
C VAL A 266 10.62 1.44 6.37
N ASN A 267 9.86 2.44 6.77
CA ASN A 267 9.93 3.04 8.07
C ASN A 267 8.55 3.02 8.69
N THR A 268 8.50 2.98 10.01
CA THR A 268 7.29 3.26 10.76
C THR A 268 7.47 4.60 11.43
N VAL A 269 6.40 5.40 11.50
CA VAL A 269 6.37 6.65 12.26
C VAL A 269 6.97 6.42 13.65
N ALA A 270 8.06 7.12 13.95
CA ALA A 270 8.69 7.06 15.25
C ALA A 270 7.71 7.50 16.34
N GLY A 271 7.68 6.77 17.44
CA GLY A 271 6.75 7.05 18.53
C GLY A 271 6.80 5.96 19.57
N SER A 272 5.83 6.01 20.48
CA SER A 272 5.72 5.05 21.57
C SER A 272 4.25 4.82 21.94
N ASN A 273 3.99 3.68 22.57
CA ASN A 273 2.68 3.42 23.16
C ASN A 273 2.42 4.44 24.28
N TYR A 274 1.27 5.09 24.20
CA TYR A 274 0.81 6.06 25.17
C TYR A 274 -0.59 5.66 25.62
N LYS A 275 -0.89 5.80 26.91
CA LYS A 275 -2.20 5.48 27.47
C LYS A 275 -2.71 6.66 28.23
N GLU A 276 -3.89 7.13 27.87
CA GLU A 276 -4.56 8.25 28.52
C GLU A 276 -6.01 7.85 28.84
N ARG A 277 -6.41 8.00 30.11
CA ARG A 277 -7.75 7.66 30.60
C ARG A 277 -8.26 6.26 30.16
N GLY A 278 -7.35 5.29 30.09
CA GLY A 278 -7.69 3.92 29.67
C GLY A 278 -7.61 3.65 28.17
N ILE A 279 -7.47 4.68 27.33
CA ILE A 279 -7.42 4.59 25.88
C ILE A 279 -5.94 4.53 25.42
N TYR A 280 -5.63 3.57 24.55
CA TYR A 280 -4.30 3.40 23.98
C TYR A 280 -4.13 4.22 22.71
N TYR A 281 -2.99 4.89 22.59
CA TYR A 281 -2.55 5.68 21.46
C TYR A 281 -1.12 5.31 21.07
N TRP A 282 -0.76 5.60 19.84
CA TRP A 282 0.63 5.74 19.42
C TRP A 282 0.97 7.23 19.47
N LYS A 283 1.79 7.64 20.44
CA LYS A 283 2.23 9.05 20.54
C LYS A 283 3.44 9.24 19.64
N PRO A 284 3.32 9.98 18.53
CA PRO A 284 4.44 10.20 17.62
C PRO A 284 5.52 11.04 18.29
N ASP A 285 6.78 10.67 18.07
CA ASP A 285 7.93 11.50 18.40
C ASP A 285 8.14 12.49 17.26
N MET A 286 7.45 13.63 17.32
CA MET A 286 7.37 14.58 16.20
C MET A 286 8.74 15.03 15.68
N LYS A 287 9.77 15.10 16.53
CA LYS A 287 11.14 15.43 16.08
C LYS A 287 11.72 14.32 15.21
N LYS A 288 11.64 13.06 15.66
CA LYS A 288 12.11 11.92 14.88
C LYS A 288 11.24 11.68 13.65
N THR A 289 9.93 11.82 13.76
CA THR A 289 8.99 11.68 12.64
C THR A 289 9.26 12.72 11.56
N ALA A 290 9.47 14.00 11.93
CA ALA A 290 9.85 15.03 10.97
C ALA A 290 11.19 14.72 10.28
N ALA A 291 12.18 14.22 11.03
CA ALA A 291 13.45 13.79 10.45
C ALA A 291 13.30 12.59 9.49
N GLN A 292 12.44 11.62 9.83
CA GLN A 292 12.10 10.49 8.94
C GLN A 292 11.42 11.00 7.66
N ILE A 293 10.42 11.87 7.79
CA ILE A 293 9.71 12.42 6.63
C ILE A 293 10.69 13.18 5.74
N LYS A 294 11.52 14.05 6.32
CA LYS A 294 12.54 14.78 5.56
C LYS A 294 13.48 13.84 4.82
N LEU A 295 13.96 12.77 5.47
CA LEU A 295 14.86 11.81 4.82
C LEU A 295 14.19 11.07 3.65
N LEU A 296 12.89 10.78 3.77
CA LEU A 296 12.16 9.89 2.88
C LEU A 296 11.41 10.63 1.75
N PHE A 297 11.06 11.89 1.96
CA PHE A 297 10.16 12.67 1.10
C PHE A 297 10.73 14.01 0.64
N ASP A 298 11.84 14.49 1.22
CA ASP A 298 12.49 15.74 0.80
C ASP A 298 13.43 15.49 -0.40
N THR A 299 13.18 16.21 -1.48
CA THR A 299 13.76 15.95 -2.81
C THR A 299 14.97 16.80 -3.11
N ASP A 300 15.26 17.79 -2.25
CA ASP A 300 16.22 18.86 -2.52
C ASP A 300 17.65 18.54 -2.04
N LYS A 301 17.91 17.32 -1.55
CA LYS A 301 19.18 16.95 -0.89
C LYS A 301 20.09 15.98 -1.65
N GLN A 302 19.96 15.86 -2.98
CA GLN A 302 20.93 15.10 -3.79
C GLN A 302 21.54 15.92 -4.94
N ASN A 303 21.96 17.14 -4.63
CA ASN A 303 23.02 17.84 -5.38
C ASN A 303 24.09 18.32 -4.38
#